data_AF-A0A929GLD8-F1
#
_entry.id   AF-A0A929GLD8-F1
#
_cell.length_a   1.000
_cell.length_b   1.000
_cell.length_c   1.000
_cell.angle_alpha   90.00
_cell.angle_beta   90.00
_cell.angle_gamma   90.00
#
_symmetry.space_group_name_H-M   'P 1'
#
loop_
_entity.id
_entity.type
_entity.pdbx_description
1 polymer ?
#
loop_
_entity_poly.entity_id
_entity_poly.type
_entity_poly.pdbx_seq_one_letter_code
_entity_poly.pdbx_strand_id
1 'polypeptide(L)'
;MLKRLLQVFASPVEQQDSDRAERIPLAAAVLLLEVAHADGDFHAAEQVAIGHVLKNHFSVAGDFLSELLELAEEVRSNSVDLHQFTREINKAFNQQEKEQIIEAIWELVYADSHLDHYEEALMRQLGTLIGLSHRQLIEAKLRVTRP
;
A
#
# COMPACT_ATOMS: atom_id res chain seq x y z
N MET A 1 18.87 -10.69 3.19
CA MET A 1 17.46 -10.44 3.58
C MET A 1 16.69 -9.75 2.44
N LEU A 2 17.13 -8.57 1.96
CA LEU A 2 16.57 -7.88 0.77
C LEU A 2 16.43 -8.76 -0.49
N LYS A 3 17.39 -9.67 -0.74
CA LYS A 3 17.31 -10.66 -1.83
C LYS A 3 16.19 -11.69 -1.67
N ARG A 4 15.78 -12.02 -0.43
CA ARG A 4 14.71 -12.97 -0.14
C ARG A 4 13.33 -12.32 -0.33
N LEU A 5 13.23 -11.03 -0.01
CA LEU A 5 12.05 -10.20 -0.23
C LEU A 5 11.87 -9.81 -1.70
N LEU A 6 12.94 -9.39 -2.38
CA LEU A 6 12.95 -9.32 -3.85
C LEU A 6 12.76 -10.70 -4.48
N GLN A 7 13.08 -11.82 -3.83
CA GLN A 7 12.67 -13.15 -4.33
C GLN A 7 11.17 -13.38 -4.18
N VAL A 8 10.53 -12.91 -3.10
CA VAL A 8 9.07 -12.93 -2.97
C VAL A 8 8.43 -12.03 -4.04
N PHE A 9 8.99 -10.86 -4.36
CA PHE A 9 8.46 -9.98 -5.41
C PHE A 9 8.87 -10.37 -6.86
N ALA A 10 10.05 -10.94 -7.08
CA ALA A 10 10.65 -11.18 -8.40
C ALA A 10 10.69 -12.65 -8.83
N SER A 11 10.18 -13.60 -8.03
CA SER A 11 9.97 -14.96 -8.51
C SER A 11 8.88 -14.93 -9.59
N PRO A 12 9.15 -15.45 -10.81
CA PRO A 12 8.13 -15.53 -11.85
C PRO A 12 6.95 -16.34 -11.35
N VAL A 13 5.75 -15.94 -11.79
CA VAL A 13 4.42 -16.40 -11.38
C VAL A 13 4.21 -17.89 -11.67
N GLU A 14 4.89 -18.76 -10.93
CA GLU A 14 4.70 -20.21 -11.01
C GLU A 14 4.45 -20.87 -9.64
N GLN A 15 4.31 -20.12 -8.54
CA GLN A 15 4.07 -20.72 -7.22
C GLN A 15 2.90 -20.04 -6.47
N GLN A 16 1.77 -20.77 -6.46
CA GLN A 16 0.61 -20.80 -5.55
C GLN A 16 -0.14 -19.49 -5.22
N ASP A 17 -1.49 -19.52 -5.34
CA ASP A 17 -2.43 -18.44 -4.96
C ASP A 17 -2.20 -17.87 -3.55
N SER A 18 -1.71 -18.70 -2.61
CA SER A 18 -1.41 -18.31 -1.23
C SER A 18 -0.36 -17.22 -1.13
N ASP A 19 0.67 -17.25 -1.99
CA ASP A 19 1.74 -16.25 -2.00
C ASP A 19 1.24 -14.88 -2.47
N ARG A 20 0.29 -14.85 -3.41
CA ARG A 20 -0.31 -13.59 -3.88
C ARG A 20 -1.19 -12.95 -2.81
N ALA A 21 -1.94 -13.77 -2.08
CA ALA A 21 -2.81 -13.32 -0.99
C ALA A 21 -2.02 -12.63 0.14
N GLU A 22 -0.74 -12.94 0.31
CA GLU A 22 0.15 -12.30 1.29
C GLU A 22 0.94 -11.11 0.70
N ARG A 23 1.30 -11.18 -0.59
CA ARG A 23 2.05 -10.11 -1.29
C ARG A 23 1.27 -8.82 -1.43
N ILE A 24 -0.04 -8.87 -1.70
CA ILE A 24 -0.87 -7.66 -1.84
C ILE A 24 -0.99 -6.91 -0.50
N PRO A 25 -1.39 -7.54 0.63
CA PRO A 25 -1.41 -6.86 1.92
C PRO A 25 -0.05 -6.28 2.32
N LEU A 26 1.05 -6.99 2.05
CA LEU A 26 2.39 -6.47 2.35
C LEU A 26 2.72 -5.24 1.50
N ALA A 27 2.43 -5.27 0.20
CA ALA A 27 2.66 -4.13 -0.68
C ALA A 27 1.83 -2.91 -0.28
N ALA A 28 0.57 -3.14 0.08
CA ALA A 28 -0.32 -2.10 0.62
C ALA A 28 0.23 -1.55 1.94
N ALA A 29 0.61 -2.41 2.89
CA ALA A 29 1.13 -2.01 4.20
C ALA A 29 2.39 -1.14 4.08
N VAL A 30 3.33 -1.49 3.19
CA VAL A 30 4.53 -0.69 2.95
C VAL A 30 4.19 0.69 2.42
N LEU A 31 3.28 0.80 1.43
CA LEU A 31 2.86 2.10 0.89
C LEU A 31 2.06 2.92 1.89
N LEU A 32 1.18 2.29 2.67
CA LEU A 32 0.41 2.95 3.72
C LEU A 32 1.34 3.55 4.78
N LEU A 33 2.38 2.81 5.20
CA LEU A 33 3.41 3.32 6.10
C LEU A 33 4.23 4.44 5.47
N GLU A 34 4.59 4.34 4.18
CA GLU A 34 5.31 5.43 3.49
C GLU A 34 4.49 6.72 3.47
N VAL A 35 3.18 6.61 3.25
CA VAL A 35 2.24 7.75 3.26
C VAL A 35 2.09 8.32 4.66
N ALA A 36 1.89 7.48 5.68
CA ALA A 36 1.78 7.91 7.08
C ALA A 36 3.10 8.46 7.67
N HIS A 37 4.24 8.21 7.03
CA HIS A 37 5.53 8.79 7.41
C HIS A 37 5.90 10.03 6.58
N ALA A 38 5.09 10.41 5.60
CA ALA A 38 5.48 11.38 4.58
C ALA A 38 5.64 12.81 5.11
N ASP A 39 4.97 13.16 6.22
CA ASP A 39 5.13 14.43 6.93
C ASP A 39 6.20 14.37 8.05
N GLY A 40 6.75 13.19 8.31
CA GLY A 40 7.79 12.93 9.30
C GLY A 40 7.28 12.50 10.68
N ASP A 41 5.97 12.43 10.88
CA ASP A 41 5.35 12.34 12.21
C ASP A 41 4.34 11.17 12.26
N PHE A 42 4.83 9.95 12.48
CA PHE A 42 3.94 8.77 12.59
C PHE A 42 3.31 8.63 14.00
N HIS A 43 1.98 8.68 14.06
CA HIS A 43 1.18 8.71 15.28
C HIS A 43 0.42 7.40 15.52
N ALA A 44 0.07 7.13 16.78
CA ALA A 44 -0.71 5.94 17.15
C ALA A 44 -2.08 5.86 16.44
N ALA A 45 -2.69 7.01 16.11
CA ALA A 45 -3.95 7.07 15.37
C ALA A 45 -3.79 6.52 13.93
N GLU A 46 -2.68 6.84 13.27
CA GLU A 46 -2.38 6.36 11.92
C GLU A 46 -2.09 4.85 11.94
N GLN A 47 -1.36 4.36 12.94
CA GLN A 47 -1.14 2.92 13.10
C GLN A 47 -2.47 2.15 13.23
N VAL A 48 -3.43 2.69 13.98
CA VAL A 48 -4.77 2.11 14.09
C VAL A 48 -5.52 2.19 12.75
N ALA A 49 -5.45 3.33 12.06
CA ALA A 49 -6.09 3.52 10.76
C ALA A 49 -5.54 2.55 9.70
N ILE A 50 -4.22 2.40 9.58
CA ILE A 50 -3.58 1.41 8.70
C ILE A 50 -4.08 0.01 9.03
N GLY A 51 -4.16 -0.33 10.32
CA GLY A 51 -4.68 -1.63 10.77
C GLY A 51 -6.13 -1.89 10.35
N HIS A 52 -6.98 -0.86 10.36
CA HIS A 52 -8.36 -0.95 9.91
C HIS A 52 -8.45 -1.11 8.39
N VAL A 53 -7.71 -0.30 7.63
CA VAL A 53 -7.62 -0.38 6.17
C VAL A 53 -7.18 -1.77 5.71
N LEU A 54 -6.13 -2.32 6.33
CA LEU A 54 -5.60 -3.64 5.98
C LEU A 54 -6.61 -4.77 6.26
N LYS A 55 -7.37 -4.66 7.35
CA LYS A 55 -8.46 -5.58 7.68
C LYS A 55 -9.60 -5.50 6.65
N ASN A 56 -10.01 -4.28 6.31
CA ASN A 56 -11.16 -4.02 5.44
C ASN A 56 -10.89 -4.44 3.99
N HIS A 57 -9.74 -4.07 3.44
CA HIS A 57 -9.43 -4.28 2.02
C HIS A 57 -8.85 -5.67 1.73
N PHE A 58 -8.13 -6.28 2.69
CA PHE A 58 -7.36 -7.50 2.44
C PHE A 58 -7.69 -8.65 3.39
N SER A 59 -8.71 -8.51 4.25
CA SER A 59 -9.15 -9.56 5.19
C SER A 59 -8.02 -10.07 6.10
N VAL A 60 -7.04 -9.22 6.44
CA VAL A 60 -5.91 -9.59 7.30
C VAL A 60 -6.43 -9.84 8.71
N ALA A 61 -6.30 -11.07 9.21
CA ALA A 61 -6.71 -11.40 10.57
C ALA A 61 -5.87 -10.65 11.62
N GLY A 62 -6.48 -10.34 12.77
CA GLY A 62 -5.87 -9.51 13.81
C GLY A 62 -4.51 -10.01 14.30
N ASP A 63 -4.34 -11.33 14.39
CA ASP A 63 -3.08 -11.94 14.86
C ASP A 63 -1.93 -11.79 13.85
N PHE A 64 -2.25 -11.71 12.56
CA PHE A 64 -1.27 -11.53 11.48
C PHE A 64 -0.97 -10.06 11.19
N LEU A 65 -1.82 -9.14 11.64
CA LEU A 65 -1.67 -7.72 11.35
C LEU A 65 -0.39 -7.14 11.97
N SER A 66 -0.06 -7.53 13.19
CA SER A 66 1.14 -7.06 13.89
C SER A 66 2.42 -7.49 13.15
N GLU A 67 2.49 -8.77 12.78
CA GLU A 67 3.62 -9.34 12.03
C GLU A 67 3.76 -8.70 10.64
N LEU A 68 2.62 -8.46 9.96
CA LEU A 68 2.60 -7.79 8.67
C LEU A 68 3.13 -6.35 8.76
N LEU A 69 2.74 -5.60 9.79
CA LEU A 69 3.21 -4.24 10.01
C LEU A 69 4.70 -4.19 10.36
N GLU A 70 5.18 -5.10 11.21
CA GLU A 70 6.62 -5.21 11.51
C GLU A 70 7.43 -5.53 10.25
N LEU A 71 6.95 -6.46 9.42
CA LEU A 71 7.59 -6.79 8.16
C LEU A 71 7.57 -5.60 7.19
N ALA A 72 6.44 -4.89 7.09
CA ALA A 72 6.32 -3.72 6.23
C ALA A 72 7.24 -2.57 6.68
N GLU A 73 7.40 -2.37 7.99
CA GLU A 73 8.35 -1.42 8.59
C GLU A 73 9.80 -1.76 8.24
N GLU A 74 10.18 -3.03 8.36
CA GLU A 74 11.50 -3.52 7.95
C GLU A 74 11.72 -3.29 6.44
N VAL A 75 10.71 -3.55 5.62
CA VAL A 75 10.79 -3.33 4.17
C VAL A 75 10.93 -1.85 3.83
N ARG A 76 10.15 -0.98 4.47
CA ARG A 76 10.22 0.47 4.27
C ARG A 76 11.61 1.01 4.62
N SER A 77 12.07 0.72 5.83
CA SER A 77 13.37 1.20 6.34
C SER A 77 14.57 0.71 5.54
N ASN A 78 14.47 -0.46 4.90
CA ASN A 78 15.51 -1.00 4.01
C ASN A 78 15.34 -0.60 2.54
N SER A 79 14.20 -0.04 2.15
CA SER A 79 13.95 0.39 0.78
C SER A 79 14.62 1.74 0.54
N VAL A 80 15.48 1.80 -0.47
CA VAL A 80 16.28 3.00 -0.77
C VAL A 80 15.44 4.07 -1.48
N ASP A 81 14.35 3.67 -2.15
CA ASP A 81 13.53 4.58 -2.97
C ASP A 81 12.12 4.00 -3.27
N LEU A 82 11.08 4.82 -3.08
CA LEU A 82 9.69 4.58 -3.48
C LEU A 82 9.56 4.21 -4.97
N HIS A 83 10.42 4.76 -5.84
CA HIS A 83 10.46 4.40 -7.26
C HIS A 83 10.85 2.93 -7.49
N GLN A 84 11.77 2.39 -6.70
CA GLN A 84 12.16 0.99 -6.83
C GLN A 84 11.00 0.08 -6.43
N PHE A 85 10.32 0.41 -5.34
CA PHE A 85 9.21 -0.37 -4.82
C PHE A 85 8.01 -0.40 -5.78
N THR A 86 7.58 0.77 -6.25
CA THR A 86 6.47 0.89 -7.22
C THR A 86 6.78 0.22 -8.56
N ARG A 87 8.04 0.15 -8.98
CA ARG A 87 8.45 -0.65 -10.14
C ARG A 87 8.25 -2.15 -9.93
N GLU A 88 8.53 -2.68 -8.75
CA GLU A 88 8.27 -4.10 -8.46
C GLU A 88 6.76 -4.37 -8.37
N ILE A 89 5.98 -3.44 -7.80
CA ILE A 89 4.51 -3.49 -7.87
C ILE A 89 4.04 -3.57 -9.33
N ASN A 90 4.61 -2.75 -10.21
CA ASN A 90 4.21 -2.75 -11.62
C ASN A 90 4.45 -4.05 -12.35
N LYS A 91 5.47 -4.82 -11.94
CA LYS A 91 5.83 -6.10 -12.56
C LYS A 91 5.02 -7.26 -11.99
N ALA A 92 4.78 -7.24 -10.67
CA ALA A 92 4.19 -8.37 -9.96
C ALA A 92 2.66 -8.35 -9.92
N PHE A 93 2.05 -7.16 -10.01
CA PHE A 93 0.63 -6.96 -9.78
C PHE A 93 -0.11 -6.59 -11.06
N ASN A 94 -1.33 -7.09 -11.17
CA ASN A 94 -2.26 -6.75 -12.23
C ASN A 94 -3.00 -5.44 -11.93
N GLN A 95 -3.79 -4.98 -12.88
CA GLN A 95 -4.49 -3.70 -12.81
C GLN A 95 -5.46 -3.61 -11.62
N GLN A 96 -6.22 -4.66 -11.35
CA GLN A 96 -7.20 -4.71 -10.27
C GLN A 96 -6.52 -4.70 -8.90
N GLU A 97 -5.42 -5.43 -8.75
CA GLU A 97 -4.63 -5.45 -7.51
C GLU A 97 -4.03 -4.06 -7.21
N LYS A 98 -3.57 -3.34 -8.23
CA LYS A 98 -3.09 -1.95 -8.10
C LYS A 98 -4.21 -0.99 -7.71
N GLU A 99 -5.41 -1.18 -8.24
CA GLU A 99 -6.59 -0.40 -7.85
C GLU A 99 -6.98 -0.65 -6.39
N GLN A 100 -6.90 -1.89 -5.91
CA GLN A 100 -7.15 -2.19 -4.49
C GLN A 100 -6.14 -1.51 -3.57
N ILE A 101 -4.87 -1.47 -3.95
CA ILE A 101 -3.82 -0.77 -3.20
C ILE A 101 -4.11 0.72 -3.14
N ILE A 102 -4.46 1.38 -4.25
CA ILE A 102 -4.72 2.83 -4.23
C ILE A 102 -5.99 3.19 -3.45
N GLU A 103 -7.01 2.33 -3.47
CA GLU A 103 -8.21 2.52 -2.65
C GLU A 103 -7.89 2.46 -1.17
N ALA A 104 -7.10 1.47 -0.74
CA ALA A 104 -6.65 1.36 0.64
C ALA A 104 -5.91 2.64 1.10
N ILE A 105 -5.03 3.18 0.24
CA ILE A 105 -4.32 4.43 0.55
C ILE A 105 -5.28 5.62 0.61
N TRP A 106 -6.29 5.68 -0.28
CA TRP A 106 -7.33 6.70 -0.18
C TRP A 106 -8.13 6.60 1.12
N GLU A 107 -8.48 5.40 1.59
CA GLU A 107 -9.18 5.21 2.86
C GLU A 107 -8.35 5.73 4.04
N LEU A 108 -7.04 5.47 4.05
CA LEU A 108 -6.14 6.00 5.08
C LEU A 108 -6.11 7.53 5.08
N VAL A 109 -5.86 8.14 3.92
CA VAL A 109 -5.73 9.60 3.79
C VAL A 109 -7.06 10.31 4.10
N TYR A 110 -8.19 9.68 3.80
CA TYR A 110 -9.51 10.23 4.14
C TYR A 110 -9.93 9.97 5.59
N ALA A 111 -9.22 9.13 6.35
CA ALA A 111 -9.61 8.75 7.70
C ALA A 111 -9.65 9.94 8.67
N ASP A 112 -8.75 10.92 8.52
CA ASP A 112 -8.72 12.11 9.39
C ASP A 112 -9.59 13.28 8.86
N SER A 113 -10.44 13.03 7.86
CA SER A 113 -11.41 13.99 7.31
C SER A 113 -10.82 15.29 6.74
N HIS A 114 -9.50 15.42 6.64
CA HIS A 114 -8.80 16.61 6.19
C HIS A 114 -7.70 16.27 5.18
N LEU A 115 -8.09 16.03 3.92
CA LEU A 115 -7.12 15.89 2.84
C LEU A 115 -6.42 17.22 2.59
N ASP A 116 -5.11 17.27 2.77
CA ASP A 116 -4.30 18.44 2.44
C ASP A 116 -3.68 18.38 1.02
N HIS A 117 -2.99 19.44 0.65
CA HIS A 117 -2.38 19.61 -0.67
C HIS A 117 -1.12 18.76 -0.86
N TYR A 118 -0.42 18.40 0.21
CA TYR A 118 0.72 17.50 0.20
C TYR A 118 0.27 16.05 -0.02
N GLU A 119 -0.75 15.60 0.71
CA GLU A 119 -1.36 14.29 0.54
C GLU A 119 -1.97 14.11 -0.85
N GLU A 120 -2.65 15.13 -1.38
CA GLU A 120 -3.18 15.09 -2.74
C GLU A 120 -2.05 14.96 -3.78
N ALA A 121 -0.94 15.67 -3.58
CA ALA A 121 0.22 15.58 -4.46
C ALA A 121 0.87 14.18 -4.37
N LEU A 122 1.01 13.64 -3.16
CA LEU A 122 1.54 12.30 -2.92
C LEU A 122 0.69 11.22 -3.59
N MET A 123 -0.64 11.31 -3.48
CA MET A 123 -1.56 10.39 -4.15
C MET A 123 -1.41 10.44 -5.67
N ARG A 124 -1.30 11.63 -6.26
CA ARG A 124 -1.07 11.79 -7.71
C ARG A 124 0.26 11.20 -8.13
N GLN A 125 1.32 11.39 -7.33
CA GLN A 125 2.62 10.80 -7.58
C GLN A 125 2.54 9.27 -7.52
N LEU A 126 1.98 8.71 -6.45
CA LEU A 126 1.82 7.27 -6.28
C LEU A 126 1.05 6.65 -7.43
N GLY A 127 -0.11 7.19 -7.79
CA GLY A 127 -0.92 6.71 -8.92
C GLY A 127 -0.13 6.66 -10.22
N THR A 128 0.67 7.68 -10.50
CA THR A 128 1.56 7.71 -11.67
C THR A 128 2.62 6.60 -11.60
N LEU A 129 3.23 6.42 -10.42
CA LEU A 129 4.29 5.43 -10.21
C LEU A 129 3.79 3.99 -10.32
N ILE A 130 2.59 3.67 -9.84
CA ILE A 130 1.98 2.34 -9.98
C ILE A 130 1.23 2.15 -11.31
N GLY A 131 1.34 3.11 -12.24
CA GLY A 131 0.80 3.00 -13.59
C GLY A 131 -0.72 3.13 -13.69
N LEU A 132 -1.37 3.81 -12.74
CA LEU A 132 -2.78 4.16 -12.82
C LEU A 132 -2.99 5.45 -13.61
N SER A 133 -4.01 5.47 -14.47
CA SER A 133 -4.45 6.71 -15.11
C SER A 133 -5.08 7.67 -14.09
N HIS A 134 -5.07 8.97 -14.39
CA HIS A 134 -5.74 9.96 -13.55
C HIS A 134 -7.22 9.63 -13.33
N ARG A 135 -7.91 9.11 -14.37
CA ARG A 135 -9.29 8.67 -14.26
C ARG A 135 -9.46 7.57 -13.20
N GLN A 136 -8.63 6.53 -13.23
CA GLN A 136 -8.70 5.42 -12.27
C GLN A 136 -8.42 5.88 -10.84
N LEU A 137 -7.48 6.80 -10.66
CA LEU A 137 -7.19 7.40 -9.36
C LEU A 137 -8.40 8.15 -8.77
N ILE A 138 -9.11 8.91 -9.62
CA ILE A 138 -10.35 9.60 -9.21
C ILE A 138 -11.50 8.61 -8.99
N GLU A 139 -11.63 7.57 -9.79
CA GLU A 139 -12.64 6.52 -9.58
C GLU A 139 -12.43 5.79 -8.25
N ALA A 140 -11.19 5.42 -7.92
CA ALA A 140 -10.86 4.82 -6.63
C ALA A 140 -11.21 5.75 -5.46
N LYS A 141 -10.86 7.03 -5.56
CA LYS A 141 -11.25 8.05 -4.59
C LYS A 141 -12.78 8.12 -4.41
N LEU A 142 -13.53 8.08 -5.49
CA LEU A 142 -15.00 8.14 -5.46
C LEU A 142 -15.62 6.90 -4.82
N ARG A 143 -15.02 5.71 -4.98
CA ARG A 143 -15.50 4.47 -4.34
C ARG A 143 -15.35 4.53 -2.82
N VAL A 144 -14.26 5.11 -2.32
CA VAL A 144 -14.01 5.25 -0.87
C VAL A 144 -14.86 6.36 -0.25
N THR A 145 -15.04 7.49 -0.96
CA THR A 145 -15.74 8.66 -0.43
C THR A 145 -17.27 8.61 -0.56
N ARG A 146 -17.82 7.68 -1.35
CA ARG A 146 -19.27 7.45 -1.48
C ARG A 146 -19.61 6.03 -1.01
N PRO A 147 -19.90 5.85 0.29
CA PRO A 147 -20.38 4.56 0.80
C PRO A 147 -21.78 4.21 0.24
#